data_AF-A0A970EWP0-F1
#
_entry.id   AF-A0A970EWP0-F1
#
_cell.length_a   1.000
_cell.length_b   1.000
_cell.length_c   1.000
_cell.angle_alpha   90.00
_cell.angle_beta   90.00
_cell.angle_gamma   90.00
#
_symmetry.space_group_name_H-M   'P 1'
#
loop_
_entity.id
_entity.type
_entity.pdbx_description
1 polymer ?
#
loop_
_entity_poly.entity_id
_entity_poly.type
_entity_poly.pdbx_seq_one_letter_code
_entity_poly.pdbx_strand_id
1 'polypeptide(L)'
;MSFFKDNMKDMTIPSEVAEKLIRSGDGNACLYYICAHLYGQDSIPSIAQILNWSQEKALAARTALEAMGLCKSICDEPPANETLPAYTPQEINTIADGDPVFKSLIEYTKLRLNRLLTPTDLRILLGLYNHLGLPAGVIMLLVSYTVEHVRKRRGETARVGMSLIESEGFFWHRHGIVTEAAAEEYIRKKAEEDDKLIALARLLNIRDRAPTVTEEKYLVKWSGYGMHPDVIYTAYDITVVKTGSLKWNYMNRILENWYTKGIRTPEDLSRVERIKVISPSGMTGRVNVPSVPSDKYAVSDKTKGKNSE
;
A
#
# COMPACT_ATOMS: atom_id res chain seq x y z
N MET A 1 38.97 13.82 -16.37
CA MET A 1 39.22 13.71 -17.83
C MET A 1 39.39 12.23 -18.18
N SER A 2 38.83 11.83 -19.34
CA SER A 2 38.87 10.49 -19.95
C SER A 2 37.68 9.55 -19.66
N PHE A 3 36.51 9.90 -20.22
CA PHE A 3 35.41 8.94 -20.46
C PHE A 3 34.98 8.87 -21.94
N PHE A 4 35.59 9.66 -22.82
CA PHE A 4 35.43 9.52 -24.27
C PHE A 4 36.44 8.50 -24.78
N LYS A 5 36.18 7.21 -24.54
CA LYS A 5 36.85 6.16 -25.29
C LYS A 5 36.00 5.91 -26.53
N ASP A 6 36.63 6.13 -27.69
CA ASP A 6 36.10 5.89 -29.03
C ASP A 6 35.32 4.59 -29.12
N ASN A 7 34.00 4.73 -29.16
CA ASN A 7 33.11 3.77 -29.78
C ASN A 7 32.08 4.64 -30.49
N MET A 8 32.37 4.98 -31.75
CA MET A 8 31.39 5.54 -32.68
C MET A 8 30.30 4.49 -32.90
N LYS A 9 29.38 4.36 -31.93
CA LYS A 9 28.11 3.69 -32.14
C LYS A 9 27.26 4.66 -32.94
N ASP A 10 27.08 4.37 -34.22
CA ASP A 10 26.09 5.07 -35.04
C ASP A 10 24.72 4.95 -34.36
N MET A 11 24.24 6.05 -33.81
CA MET A 11 22.96 6.10 -33.12
C MET A 11 21.87 6.35 -34.16
N THR A 12 21.14 5.31 -34.51
CA THR A 12 19.96 5.43 -35.38
C THR A 12 18.74 5.69 -34.52
N ILE A 13 18.32 6.95 -34.41
CA ILE A 13 17.03 7.29 -33.78
C ILE A 13 15.95 7.14 -34.86
N PRO A 14 14.91 6.31 -34.66
CA PRO A 14 13.79 6.21 -35.59
C PRO A 14 13.13 7.58 -35.80
N SER A 15 12.72 7.90 -37.04
CA SER A 15 12.16 9.23 -37.33
C SER A 15 10.93 9.56 -36.48
N GLU A 16 10.12 8.55 -36.15
CA GLU A 16 8.95 8.69 -35.28
C GLU A 16 9.33 9.16 -33.86
N VAL A 17 10.46 8.69 -33.33
CA VAL A 17 10.98 9.09 -32.01
C VAL A 17 11.55 10.51 -32.08
N ALA A 18 12.30 10.82 -33.13
CA ALA A 18 12.84 12.16 -33.35
C ALA A 18 11.70 13.21 -33.48
N GLU A 19 10.62 12.89 -34.20
CA GLU A 19 9.45 13.77 -34.31
C GLU A 19 8.74 13.98 -32.97
N LYS A 20 8.59 12.94 -32.15
CA LYS A 20 8.01 13.05 -30.80
C LYS A 20 8.86 13.93 -29.87
N LEU A 21 10.18 13.77 -29.92
CA LEU A 21 11.13 14.60 -29.15
C LEU A 21 11.17 16.06 -29.62
N ILE A 22 11.11 16.31 -30.93
CA ILE A 22 11.08 17.68 -31.48
C ILE A 22 9.75 18.37 -31.12
N ARG A 23 8.63 17.65 -31.15
CA ARG A 23 7.31 18.19 -30.80
C ARG A 23 7.16 18.56 -29.33
N SER A 24 7.80 17.84 -28.41
CA SER A 24 7.72 18.15 -26.98
C SER A 24 8.55 19.38 -26.60
N GLY A 25 9.60 19.72 -27.37
CA GLY A 25 10.46 20.87 -27.12
C GLY A 25 11.30 20.77 -25.84
N ASP A 26 11.31 19.62 -25.16
CA ASP A 26 12.08 19.42 -23.94
C ASP A 26 13.49 18.89 -24.26
N GLY A 27 14.47 19.80 -24.23
CA GLY A 27 15.87 19.46 -24.45
C GLY A 27 16.43 18.50 -23.41
N ASN A 28 15.88 18.46 -22.19
CA ASN A 28 16.36 17.54 -21.15
C ASN A 28 15.91 16.11 -21.44
N ALA A 29 14.67 15.93 -21.87
CA ALA A 29 14.16 14.62 -22.30
C ALA A 29 14.98 14.05 -23.46
N CYS A 30 15.33 14.88 -24.46
CA CYS A 30 16.15 14.47 -25.59
C CYS A 30 17.55 14.00 -25.17
N LEU A 31 18.24 14.78 -24.33
CA LEU A 31 19.57 14.41 -23.81
C LEU A 31 19.52 13.14 -22.95
N TYR A 32 18.47 12.98 -22.13
CA TYR A 32 18.27 11.77 -21.34
C TYR A 32 18.12 10.53 -22.25
N TYR A 33 17.29 10.62 -23.29
CA TYR A 33 17.05 9.52 -24.24
C TYR A 33 18.32 9.11 -24.99
N ILE A 34 19.11 10.09 -25.43
CA ILE A 34 20.39 9.85 -26.12
C ILE A 34 21.38 9.16 -25.17
N CYS A 35 21.49 9.62 -23.92
CA CYS A 35 22.35 8.98 -22.94
C CYS A 35 21.90 7.56 -22.61
N ALA A 36 20.60 7.32 -22.44
CA ALA A 36 20.07 5.99 -22.20
C ALA A 36 20.45 5.02 -23.32
N HIS A 37 20.26 5.43 -24.58
CA HIS A 37 20.57 4.62 -25.76
C HIS A 37 22.08 4.40 -26.00
N LEU A 38 22.92 5.40 -25.72
CA LEU A 38 24.37 5.28 -25.93
C LEU A 38 25.03 4.36 -24.90
N TYR A 39 24.64 4.50 -23.63
CA TYR A 39 25.25 3.78 -22.52
C TYR A 39 24.54 2.46 -22.17
N GLY A 40 23.35 2.20 -22.73
CA GLY A 40 22.55 1.00 -22.43
C GLY A 40 22.12 0.94 -20.97
N GLN A 41 21.98 2.12 -20.33
CA GLN A 41 21.61 2.28 -18.93
C GLN A 41 20.33 3.09 -18.88
N ASP A 42 19.27 2.52 -18.31
CA ASP A 42 17.99 3.21 -18.13
C ASP A 42 17.78 3.68 -16.69
N SER A 43 18.78 3.56 -15.81
CA SER A 43 18.61 3.99 -14.41
C SER A 43 18.72 5.52 -14.30
N ILE A 44 17.77 6.12 -13.57
CA ILE A 44 17.76 7.57 -13.28
C ILE A 44 19.09 8.01 -12.64
N PRO A 45 19.65 7.29 -11.64
CA PRO A 45 20.87 7.75 -10.97
C PRO A 45 22.12 7.69 -11.87
N SER A 46 22.27 6.65 -12.69
CA SER A 46 23.43 6.54 -13.58
C SER A 46 23.40 7.60 -14.67
N ILE A 47 22.23 7.89 -15.26
CA ILE A 47 22.10 8.98 -16.25
C ILE A 47 22.33 10.35 -15.59
N ALA A 48 21.83 10.56 -14.37
CA ALA A 48 22.07 11.79 -13.62
C ALA A 48 23.58 12.01 -13.38
N GLN A 49 24.32 10.94 -13.06
CA GLN A 49 25.77 11.01 -12.86
C GLN A 49 26.53 11.31 -14.17
N ILE A 50 26.15 10.68 -15.28
CA ILE A 50 26.79 10.90 -16.60
C ILE A 50 26.56 12.33 -17.10
N LEU A 51 25.33 12.83 -16.95
CA LEU A 51 24.94 14.18 -17.39
C LEU A 51 25.26 15.27 -16.37
N ASN A 52 25.76 14.91 -15.19
CA ASN A 52 25.99 15.80 -14.06
C ASN A 52 24.74 16.61 -13.68
N TRP A 53 23.58 15.94 -13.66
CA TRP A 53 22.28 16.51 -13.30
C TRP A 53 21.87 16.14 -11.87
N SER A 54 20.91 16.89 -11.31
CA SER A 54 20.21 16.41 -10.12
C SER A 54 19.33 15.21 -10.46
N GLN A 55 19.13 14.30 -9.49
CA GLN A 55 18.24 13.15 -9.67
C GLN A 55 16.82 13.58 -9.99
N GLU A 56 16.35 14.70 -9.43
CA GLU A 56 15.03 15.29 -9.73
C GLU A 56 14.92 15.73 -11.20
N LYS A 57 15.97 16.36 -11.74
CA LYS A 57 16.00 16.80 -13.14
C LYS A 57 16.03 15.60 -14.09
N ALA A 58 16.79 14.56 -13.75
CA ALA A 58 16.81 13.31 -14.51
C ALA A 58 15.47 12.57 -14.45
N LEU A 59 14.80 12.58 -13.29
CA LEU A 59 13.46 12.02 -13.13
C LEU A 59 12.44 12.79 -13.95
N ALA A 60 12.46 14.14 -13.93
CA ALA A 60 11.56 14.97 -14.73
C ALA A 60 11.76 14.76 -16.25
N ALA A 61 13.01 14.66 -16.70
CA ALA A 61 13.32 14.34 -18.09
C ALA A 61 12.80 12.96 -18.49
N ARG A 62 12.90 11.98 -17.59
CA ARG A 62 12.37 10.64 -17.81
C ARG A 62 10.84 10.62 -17.84
N THR A 63 10.16 11.26 -16.89
CA THR A 63 8.69 11.31 -16.87
C THR A 63 8.14 12.00 -18.11
N ALA A 64 8.84 13.00 -18.64
CA ALA A 64 8.52 13.59 -19.95
C ALA A 64 8.66 12.58 -21.10
N LEU A 65 9.70 11.72 -21.10
CA LEU A 65 9.86 10.63 -22.06
C LEU A 65 8.78 9.54 -21.91
N GLU A 66 8.35 9.25 -20.69
CA GLU A 66 7.24 8.32 -20.42
C GLU A 66 5.93 8.87 -20.96
N ALA A 67 5.65 10.15 -20.75
CA ALA A 67 4.48 10.82 -21.31
C ALA A 67 4.46 10.80 -22.85
N MET A 68 5.63 10.74 -23.49
CA MET A 68 5.78 10.60 -24.94
C MET A 68 5.73 9.14 -25.44
N GLY A 69 5.66 8.15 -24.52
CA GLY A 69 5.71 6.72 -24.85
C GLY A 69 7.05 6.27 -25.43
N LEU A 70 8.14 6.99 -25.14
CA LEU A 70 9.48 6.75 -25.67
C LEU A 70 10.38 5.92 -24.75
N CYS A 71 10.01 5.81 -23.47
CA CYS A 71 10.62 4.86 -22.55
C CYS A 71 9.53 4.07 -21.82
N LYS A 72 9.90 2.88 -21.33
CA LYS A 72 9.01 2.11 -20.45
C LYS A 72 8.67 2.95 -19.23
N SER A 73 7.37 3.04 -18.93
CA SER A 73 6.92 3.70 -17.70
C SER A 73 7.63 3.07 -16.51
N ILE A 74 8.09 3.89 -15.56
CA ILE A 74 8.45 3.41 -14.21
C ILE A 74 7.33 2.49 -13.66
N CYS A 75 6.08 2.69 -14.09
CA CYS A 75 4.91 1.92 -13.67
C CYS A 75 4.51 0.75 -14.59
N ASP A 76 5.20 0.50 -15.71
CA ASP A 76 4.82 -0.60 -16.61
C ASP A 76 5.40 -1.93 -16.12
N GLU A 77 4.48 -2.70 -15.56
CA GLU A 77 4.52 -4.11 -15.17
C GLU A 77 5.74 -4.53 -14.33
N PRO A 78 5.55 -4.93 -13.06
CA PRO A 78 6.66 -5.41 -12.24
C PRO A 78 7.41 -6.51 -13.01
N PRO A 79 8.75 -6.52 -12.99
CA PRO A 79 9.50 -7.59 -13.64
C PRO A 79 8.90 -8.92 -13.18
N ALA A 80 8.55 -9.79 -14.13
CA ALA A 80 7.80 -11.03 -13.88
C ALA A 80 8.43 -11.94 -12.81
N ASN A 81 9.71 -11.68 -12.48
CA ASN A 81 10.35 -12.14 -11.26
C ASN A 81 10.68 -10.92 -10.37
N GLU A 82 10.08 -10.86 -9.18
CA GLU A 82 10.38 -9.92 -8.08
C GLU A 82 11.78 -10.17 -7.48
N THR A 83 12.77 -10.42 -8.32
CA THR A 83 14.12 -10.76 -7.91
C THR A 83 15.07 -9.67 -8.35
N LEU A 84 15.66 -9.00 -7.38
CA LEU A 84 16.76 -8.06 -7.66
C LEU A 84 17.92 -8.79 -8.34
N PRO A 85 18.58 -8.17 -9.33
CA PRO A 85 19.71 -8.77 -10.00
C PRO A 85 20.82 -9.16 -9.02
N ALA A 86 21.49 -10.28 -9.31
CA ALA A 86 22.59 -10.78 -8.51
C ALA A 86 23.86 -9.97 -8.78
N TYR A 87 24.03 -8.84 -8.10
CA TYR A 87 25.27 -8.08 -8.13
C TYR A 87 26.40 -8.82 -7.41
N THR A 88 27.60 -8.81 -7.99
CA THR A 88 28.78 -9.32 -7.31
C THR A 88 29.26 -8.34 -6.23
N PRO A 89 29.89 -8.79 -5.12
CA PRO A 89 30.42 -7.87 -4.11
C PRO A 89 31.43 -6.84 -4.66
N GLN A 90 32.13 -7.21 -5.73
CA GLN A 90 33.10 -6.35 -6.42
C GLN A 90 32.41 -5.21 -7.19
N GLU A 91 31.31 -5.51 -7.89
CA GLU A 91 30.47 -4.49 -8.54
C GLU A 91 29.88 -3.51 -7.53
N ILE A 92 29.36 -4.04 -6.41
CA ILE A 92 28.78 -3.23 -5.34
C ILE A 92 29.81 -2.23 -4.79
N ASN A 93 31.03 -2.67 -4.50
CA ASN A 93 32.09 -1.80 -3.99
C ASN A 93 32.52 -0.78 -5.04
N THR A 94 32.64 -1.18 -6.30
CA THR A 94 33.02 -0.27 -7.40
C THR A 94 31.99 0.85 -7.56
N ILE A 95 30.70 0.53 -7.45
CA ILE A 95 29.62 1.52 -7.53
C ILE A 95 29.59 2.40 -6.27
N ALA A 96 29.78 1.82 -5.08
CA ALA A 96 29.83 2.57 -3.83
C ALA A 96 31.02 3.55 -3.77
N ASP A 97 32.15 3.19 -4.36
CA ASP A 97 33.32 4.06 -4.45
C ASP A 97 33.18 5.13 -5.56
N GLY A 98 32.42 4.82 -6.62
CA GLY A 98 32.17 5.71 -7.74
C GLY A 98 31.00 6.69 -7.58
N ASP A 99 30.03 6.40 -6.69
CA ASP A 99 28.82 7.22 -6.49
C ASP A 99 28.72 7.74 -5.04
N PRO A 100 28.99 9.03 -4.79
CA PRO A 100 28.90 9.62 -3.45
C PRO A 100 27.48 9.66 -2.89
N VAL A 101 26.45 9.67 -3.76
CA VAL A 101 25.04 9.66 -3.34
C VAL A 101 24.69 8.28 -2.81
N PHE A 102 25.09 7.22 -3.51
CA PHE A 102 24.89 5.85 -3.06
C PHE A 102 25.67 5.55 -1.76
N LYS A 103 26.89 6.08 -1.62
CA LYS A 103 27.66 5.97 -0.37
C LYS A 103 26.94 6.62 0.82
N SER A 104 26.36 7.80 0.62
CA SER A 104 25.57 8.49 1.63
C SER A 104 24.33 7.68 2.03
N LEU A 105 23.67 7.03 1.07
CA LEU A 105 22.54 6.12 1.33
C LEU A 105 22.94 4.90 2.17
N ILE A 106 24.11 4.31 1.89
CA ILE A 106 24.68 3.22 2.69
C ILE A 106 24.92 3.67 4.14
N GLU A 107 25.55 4.83 4.33
CA GLU A 107 25.84 5.38 5.66
C GLU A 107 24.56 5.70 6.43
N TYR A 108 23.59 6.34 5.79
CA TYR A 108 22.26 6.58 6.36
C TYR A 108 21.58 5.27 6.81
N THR A 109 21.59 4.25 5.96
CA THR A 109 20.94 2.98 6.25
C THR A 109 21.62 2.24 7.41
N LYS A 110 22.96 2.27 7.48
CA LYS A 110 23.74 1.74 8.62
C LYS A 110 23.33 2.42 9.92
N LEU A 111 23.27 3.75 9.92
CA LEU A 111 22.88 4.55 11.07
C LEU A 111 21.44 4.22 11.51
N ARG A 112 20.50 4.19 10.57
CA ARG A 112 19.08 4.02 10.87
C ARG A 112 18.74 2.61 11.37
N LEU A 113 19.38 1.58 10.81
CA LEU A 113 19.24 0.20 11.27
C LEU A 113 20.10 -0.11 12.50
N ASN A 114 21.03 0.77 12.88
CA ASN A 114 22.01 0.60 13.95
C ASN A 114 22.76 -0.74 13.85
N ARG A 115 23.20 -1.09 12.64
CA ARG A 115 23.97 -2.31 12.35
C ARG A 115 24.84 -2.16 11.12
N LEU A 116 25.82 -3.04 10.99
CA LEU A 116 26.56 -3.19 9.75
C LEU A 116 25.68 -3.82 8.66
N LEU A 117 25.90 -3.39 7.42
CA LEU A 117 25.25 -3.95 6.24
C LEU A 117 26.11 -5.09 5.69
N THR A 118 25.46 -6.24 5.52
CA THR A 118 26.02 -7.40 4.85
C THR A 118 26.05 -7.19 3.33
N PRO A 119 26.81 -8.00 2.57
CA PRO A 119 26.78 -7.95 1.12
C PRO A 119 25.37 -8.11 0.53
N THR A 120 24.52 -8.93 1.16
CA THR A 120 23.11 -9.10 0.78
C THR A 120 22.30 -7.82 0.99
N ASP A 121 22.53 -7.11 2.08
CA ASP A 121 21.84 -5.84 2.36
C ASP A 121 22.23 -4.77 1.33
N LEU A 122 23.51 -4.70 0.97
CA LEU A 122 24.00 -3.78 -0.06
C LEU A 122 23.44 -4.11 -1.43
N ARG A 123 23.29 -5.40 -1.76
CA ARG A 123 22.62 -5.85 -3.00
C ARG A 123 21.17 -5.38 -3.05
N ILE A 124 20.44 -5.45 -1.93
CA ILE A 124 19.07 -4.97 -1.85
C ILE A 124 19.00 -3.45 -2.06
N LEU A 125 19.82 -2.68 -1.33
CA LEU A 125 19.88 -1.23 -1.50
C LEU A 125 20.24 -0.84 -2.94
N LEU A 126 21.22 -1.51 -3.54
CA LEU A 126 21.64 -1.27 -4.92
C LEU A 126 20.52 -1.64 -5.91
N GLY A 127 19.78 -2.71 -5.64
CA GLY A 127 18.61 -3.07 -6.43
C GLY A 127 17.51 -2.00 -6.38
N LEU A 128 17.17 -1.50 -5.19
CA LEU A 128 16.22 -0.39 -5.06
C LEU A 128 16.68 0.87 -5.79
N TYR A 129 17.98 1.17 -5.74
CA TYR A 129 18.57 2.37 -6.34
C TYR A 129 18.73 2.29 -7.86
N ASN A 130 19.39 1.25 -8.37
CA ASN A 130 19.72 1.11 -9.79
C ASN A 130 18.66 0.35 -10.59
N HIS A 131 18.06 -0.70 -10.02
CA HIS A 131 17.13 -1.56 -10.75
C HIS A 131 15.70 -1.00 -10.72
N LEU A 132 15.20 -0.62 -9.54
CA LEU A 132 13.90 0.06 -9.42
C LEU A 132 14.01 1.56 -9.74
N GLY A 133 15.23 2.11 -9.83
CA GLY A 133 15.44 3.52 -10.17
C GLY A 133 14.95 4.49 -9.09
N LEU A 134 14.73 4.04 -7.86
CA LEU A 134 14.25 4.92 -6.79
C LEU A 134 15.33 5.93 -6.39
N PRO A 135 15.00 7.23 -6.31
CA PRO A 135 15.94 8.24 -5.82
C PRO A 135 16.44 7.92 -4.41
N ALA A 136 17.67 8.33 -4.09
CA ALA A 136 18.26 8.01 -2.79
C ALA A 136 17.42 8.54 -1.62
N GLY A 137 16.85 9.75 -1.74
CA GLY A 137 15.98 10.31 -0.70
C GLY A 137 14.69 9.53 -0.48
N VAL A 138 14.09 8.99 -1.55
CA VAL A 138 12.92 8.11 -1.44
C VAL A 138 13.28 6.81 -0.69
N ILE A 139 14.43 6.22 -0.99
CA ILE A 139 14.91 5.03 -0.27
C ILE A 139 15.20 5.35 1.20
N MET A 140 15.78 6.53 1.51
CA MET A 140 15.99 6.96 2.89
C MET A 140 14.67 7.10 3.67
N LEU A 141 13.66 7.73 3.07
CA LEU A 141 12.31 7.84 3.65
C LEU A 141 11.69 6.46 3.89
N LEU A 142 11.81 5.55 2.91
CA LEU A 142 11.34 4.18 3.02
C LEU A 142 11.99 3.42 4.17
N VAL A 143 13.32 3.54 4.32
CA VAL A 143 14.06 2.92 5.43
C VAL A 143 13.60 3.51 6.77
N SER A 144 13.40 4.84 6.87
CA SER A 144 12.91 5.44 8.12
C SER A 144 11.51 4.94 8.46
N TYR A 145 10.60 4.97 7.49
CA TYR A 145 9.21 4.54 7.64
C TYR A 145 9.11 3.08 8.10
N THR A 146 9.83 2.17 7.43
CA THR A 146 9.82 0.74 7.80
C THR A 146 10.35 0.50 9.21
N VAL A 147 11.39 1.23 9.62
CA VAL A 147 11.93 1.19 10.99
C VAL A 147 10.93 1.68 12.02
N GLU A 148 10.32 2.84 11.79
CA GLU A 148 9.33 3.39 12.70
C GLU A 148 8.09 2.50 12.81
N HIS A 149 7.59 1.98 11.69
CA HIS A 149 6.42 1.10 11.67
C HIS A 149 6.69 -0.21 12.43
N VAL A 150 7.86 -0.83 12.26
CA VAL A 150 8.23 -2.05 13.00
C VAL A 150 8.41 -1.78 14.48
N ARG A 151 9.07 -0.67 14.85
CA ARG A 151 9.28 -0.29 16.27
C ARG A 151 7.98 0.00 16.98
N LYS A 152 7.03 0.70 16.33
CA LYS A 152 5.69 0.93 16.87
C LYS A 152 4.96 -0.37 17.19
N ARG A 153 5.09 -1.41 16.36
CA ARG A 153 4.37 -2.70 16.54
C ARG A 153 5.08 -3.68 17.47
N ARG A 154 6.40 -3.78 17.39
CA ARG A 154 7.20 -4.82 18.06
C ARG A 154 8.06 -4.30 19.20
N GLY A 155 8.06 -2.99 19.44
CA GLY A 155 8.86 -2.31 20.47
C GLY A 155 10.13 -1.65 19.90
N GLU A 156 10.70 -0.71 20.65
CA GLU A 156 11.81 0.15 20.21
C GLU A 156 13.07 -0.63 19.79
N THR A 157 13.28 -1.82 20.37
CA THR A 157 14.45 -2.67 20.11
C THR A 157 14.25 -3.64 18.94
N ALA A 158 13.10 -3.60 18.27
CA ALA A 158 12.79 -4.49 17.17
C ALA A 158 13.73 -4.26 15.98
N ARG A 159 14.30 -5.36 15.47
CA ARG A 159 15.18 -5.34 14.30
C ARG A 159 14.37 -5.38 13.01
N VAL A 160 14.76 -4.56 12.04
CA VAL A 160 14.22 -4.56 10.69
C VAL A 160 15.13 -5.38 9.77
N GLY A 161 14.55 -6.34 9.07
CA GLY A 161 15.23 -7.10 8.03
C GLY A 161 15.17 -6.37 6.69
N MET A 162 16.23 -6.44 5.89
CA MET A 162 16.25 -5.82 4.55
C MET A 162 15.22 -6.40 3.59
N SER A 163 14.79 -7.64 3.78
CA SER A 163 13.71 -8.24 2.97
C SER A 163 12.38 -7.49 3.14
N LEU A 164 12.10 -6.91 4.32
CA LEU A 164 10.92 -6.07 4.51
C LEU A 164 11.05 -4.76 3.74
N ILE A 165 12.23 -4.12 3.82
CA ILE A 165 12.56 -2.90 3.07
C ILE A 165 12.45 -3.14 1.57
N GLU A 166 12.92 -4.29 1.09
CA GLU A 166 12.78 -4.72 -0.31
C GLU A 166 11.30 -4.82 -0.71
N SER A 167 10.49 -5.55 0.05
CA SER A 167 9.06 -5.70 -0.24
C SER A 167 8.29 -4.36 -0.23
N GLU A 168 8.62 -3.47 0.71
CA GLU A 168 8.03 -2.13 0.76
C GLU A 168 8.53 -1.28 -0.41
N GLY A 169 9.77 -1.45 -0.85
CA GLY A 169 10.33 -0.77 -2.02
C GLY A 169 9.61 -1.12 -3.31
N PHE A 170 9.33 -2.42 -3.51
CA PHE A 170 8.51 -2.88 -4.62
C PHE A 170 7.07 -2.33 -4.54
N PHE A 171 6.49 -2.28 -3.33
CA PHE A 171 5.17 -1.68 -3.12
C PHE A 171 5.16 -0.20 -3.52
N TRP A 172 6.12 0.58 -3.02
CA TRP A 172 6.23 2.01 -3.32
C TRP A 172 6.37 2.26 -4.82
N HIS A 173 7.27 1.52 -5.46
CA HIS A 173 7.47 1.60 -6.90
C HIS A 173 6.18 1.28 -7.69
N ARG A 174 5.50 0.17 -7.36
CA ARG A 174 4.23 -0.23 -8.01
C ARG A 174 3.12 0.80 -7.83
N HIS A 175 3.10 1.51 -6.70
CA HIS A 175 2.13 2.56 -6.41
C HIS A 175 2.56 3.94 -6.89
N GLY A 176 3.66 4.06 -7.66
CA GLY A 176 4.16 5.33 -8.19
C GLY A 176 4.75 6.25 -7.13
N ILE A 177 5.10 5.72 -5.95
CA ILE A 177 5.73 6.45 -4.85
C ILE A 177 7.24 6.53 -5.11
N VAL A 178 7.61 7.28 -6.16
CA VAL A 178 8.98 7.38 -6.68
C VAL A 178 9.60 8.76 -6.52
N THR A 179 8.89 9.68 -5.87
CA THR A 179 9.36 11.03 -5.54
C THR A 179 9.30 11.25 -4.03
N GLU A 180 10.16 12.13 -3.50
CA GLU A 180 10.18 12.43 -2.06
C GLU A 180 8.83 12.99 -1.59
N ALA A 181 8.24 13.91 -2.35
CA ALA A 181 6.92 14.46 -2.04
C ALA A 181 5.82 13.39 -2.01
N ALA A 182 5.82 12.42 -2.93
CA ALA A 182 4.86 11.32 -2.91
C ALA A 182 5.08 10.38 -1.71
N ALA A 183 6.35 10.13 -1.36
CA ALA A 183 6.71 9.31 -0.20
C ALA A 183 6.29 9.97 1.12
N GLU A 184 6.58 11.26 1.31
CA GLU A 184 6.16 12.03 2.47
C GLU A 184 4.63 12.07 2.60
N GLU A 185 3.92 12.26 1.48
CA GLU A 185 2.47 12.25 1.46
C GLU A 185 1.89 10.89 1.86
N TYR A 186 2.48 9.81 1.36
CA TYR A 186 2.11 8.45 1.75
C TYR A 186 2.34 8.21 3.25
N ILE A 187 3.53 8.57 3.76
CA ILE A 187 3.87 8.44 5.18
C ILE A 187 2.90 9.24 6.05
N ARG A 188 2.57 10.48 5.65
CA ARG A 188 1.62 11.36 6.35
C ARG A 188 0.23 10.73 6.42
N LYS A 189 -0.32 10.28 5.29
CA LYS A 189 -1.61 9.59 5.24
C LYS A 189 -1.63 8.34 6.11
N LYS A 190 -0.54 7.57 6.07
CA LYS A 190 -0.42 6.37 6.89
C LYS A 190 -0.39 6.69 8.39
N ALA A 191 0.32 7.75 8.79
CA ALA A 191 0.34 8.22 10.17
C ALA A 191 -1.05 8.67 10.64
N GLU A 192 -1.79 9.42 9.81
CA GLU A 192 -3.17 9.83 10.12
C GLU A 192 -4.12 8.63 10.26
N GLU A 193 -3.96 7.60 9.42
CA GLU A 193 -4.71 6.35 9.56
C GLU A 193 -4.37 5.65 10.88
N ASP A 194 -3.09 5.49 11.19
CA ASP A 194 -2.62 4.86 12.43
C ASP A 194 -3.15 5.59 13.67
N ASP A 195 -3.14 6.93 13.67
CA ASP A 195 -3.67 7.74 14.77
C ASP A 195 -5.17 7.52 14.97
N LYS A 196 -5.95 7.42 13.89
CA LYS A 196 -7.38 7.06 13.96
C LYS A 196 -7.56 5.67 14.55
N LEU A 197 -6.76 4.69 14.14
CA LEU A 197 -6.82 3.33 14.67
C LEU A 197 -6.45 3.28 16.15
N ILE A 198 -5.44 4.05 16.58
CA ILE A 198 -5.04 4.16 17.99
C ILE A 198 -6.17 4.82 18.80
N ALA A 199 -6.79 5.88 18.29
CA ALA A 199 -7.92 6.52 18.94
C ALA A 199 -9.11 5.56 19.12
N LEU A 200 -9.44 4.78 18.07
CA LEU A 200 -10.46 3.73 18.16
C LEU A 200 -10.08 2.63 19.15
N ALA A 201 -8.84 2.15 19.15
CA ALA A 201 -8.38 1.15 20.10
C ALA A 201 -8.53 1.65 21.55
N ARG A 202 -8.17 2.91 21.82
CA ARG A 202 -8.32 3.56 23.13
C ARG A 202 -9.78 3.67 23.56
N LEU A 203 -10.69 3.95 22.62
CA LEU A 203 -12.13 3.99 22.86
C LEU A 203 -12.68 2.65 23.34
N LEU A 204 -12.09 1.55 22.88
CA LEU A 204 -12.43 0.18 23.28
C LEU A 204 -11.66 -0.30 24.53
N ASN A 205 -10.99 0.61 25.24
CA ASN A 205 -10.12 0.34 26.39
C ASN A 205 -8.89 -0.53 26.09
N ILE A 206 -8.36 -0.49 24.87
CA ILE A 206 -7.08 -1.10 24.52
C ILE A 206 -6.00 -0.01 24.60
N ARG A 207 -5.24 0.03 25.71
CA ARG A 207 -4.25 1.09 25.98
C ARG A 207 -2.81 0.59 26.09
N ASP A 208 -2.61 -0.57 26.71
CA ASP A 208 -1.27 -1.05 27.10
C ASP A 208 -0.59 -1.92 26.03
N ARG A 209 -1.25 -2.15 24.90
CA ARG A 209 -0.72 -2.95 23.80
C ARG A 209 -1.19 -2.45 22.44
N ALA A 210 -0.42 -2.78 21.41
CA ALA A 210 -0.90 -2.67 20.05
C ALA A 210 -2.05 -3.68 19.80
N PRO A 211 -3.06 -3.32 18.98
CA PRO A 211 -4.03 -4.27 18.46
C PRO A 211 -3.33 -5.43 17.73
N THR A 212 -3.85 -6.65 17.87
CA THR A 212 -3.40 -7.77 17.05
C THR A 212 -3.85 -7.59 15.60
N VAL A 213 -3.25 -8.32 14.66
CA VAL A 213 -3.61 -8.26 13.23
C VAL A 213 -5.11 -8.48 12.99
N THR A 214 -5.75 -9.38 13.75
CA THR A 214 -7.19 -9.64 13.63
C THR A 214 -8.03 -8.49 14.17
N GLU A 215 -7.62 -7.88 15.28
CA GLU A 215 -8.31 -6.73 15.86
C GLU A 215 -8.17 -5.49 14.98
N GLU A 216 -6.97 -5.26 14.45
CA GLU A 216 -6.66 -4.19 13.50
C GLU A 216 -7.56 -4.25 12.27
N LYS A 217 -7.85 -5.46 11.73
CA LYS A 217 -8.82 -5.63 10.63
C LYS A 217 -10.21 -5.07 10.96
N TYR A 218 -10.69 -5.27 12.19
CA TYR A 218 -11.95 -4.69 12.64
C TYR A 218 -11.86 -3.17 12.78
N LEU A 219 -10.78 -2.66 13.39
CA LEU A 219 -10.56 -1.23 13.57
C LEU A 219 -10.48 -0.49 12.22
N VAL A 220 -9.73 -1.02 11.25
CA VAL A 220 -9.63 -0.48 9.88
C VAL A 220 -11.00 -0.46 9.22
N LYS A 221 -11.75 -1.56 9.31
CA LYS A 221 -13.10 -1.65 8.77
C LYS A 221 -14.04 -0.60 9.37
N TRP A 222 -14.03 -0.43 10.69
CA TRP A 222 -14.91 0.52 11.37
C TRP A 222 -14.49 1.98 11.14
N SER A 223 -13.18 2.25 11.03
CA SER A 223 -12.64 3.56 10.64
C SER A 223 -13.20 3.99 9.27
N GLY A 224 -13.31 3.04 8.32
CA GLY A 224 -13.88 3.29 6.99
C GLY A 224 -15.39 3.59 6.96
N TYR A 225 -16.13 3.36 8.04
CA TYR A 225 -17.58 3.63 8.08
C TYR A 225 -17.94 5.11 8.25
N GLY A 226 -16.97 5.92 8.70
CA GLY A 226 -17.19 7.35 8.98
C GLY A 226 -18.21 7.59 10.11
N MET A 227 -18.29 6.68 11.07
CA MET A 227 -19.15 6.83 12.25
C MET A 227 -18.50 7.72 13.29
N HIS A 228 -19.31 8.52 13.99
CA HIS A 228 -18.87 9.31 15.13
C HIS A 228 -18.31 8.40 16.24
N PRO A 229 -17.24 8.80 16.96
CA PRO A 229 -16.67 7.99 18.05
C PRO A 229 -17.72 7.54 19.08
N ASP A 230 -18.65 8.41 19.47
CA ASP A 230 -19.69 8.06 20.45
C ASP A 230 -20.66 6.97 19.95
N VAL A 231 -20.89 6.87 18.63
CA VAL A 231 -21.67 5.77 18.06
C VAL A 231 -20.90 4.46 18.25
N ILE A 232 -19.60 4.46 17.97
CA ILE A 232 -18.75 3.28 18.16
C ILE A 232 -18.67 2.90 19.64
N TYR A 233 -18.57 3.88 20.54
CA TYR A 233 -18.59 3.66 21.99
C TYR A 233 -19.92 3.07 22.46
N THR A 234 -21.04 3.53 21.89
CA THR A 234 -22.36 2.97 22.22
C THR A 234 -22.45 1.49 21.82
N ALA A 235 -21.91 1.11 20.66
CA ALA A 235 -21.83 -0.30 20.27
C ALA A 235 -20.92 -1.12 21.20
N TYR A 236 -19.82 -0.53 21.68
CA TYR A 236 -18.95 -1.13 22.68
C TYR A 236 -19.69 -1.38 24.00
N ASP A 237 -20.37 -0.38 24.54
CA ASP A 237 -21.15 -0.48 25.78
C ASP A 237 -22.22 -1.58 25.68
N ILE A 238 -23.04 -1.56 24.62
CA ILE A 238 -24.05 -2.60 24.36
C ILE A 238 -23.41 -4.00 24.32
N THR A 239 -22.22 -4.12 23.72
CA THR A 239 -21.51 -5.40 23.62
C THR A 239 -21.06 -5.89 25.00
N VAL A 240 -20.44 -5.02 25.79
CA VAL A 240 -19.95 -5.36 27.13
C VAL A 240 -21.12 -5.68 28.06
N VAL A 241 -22.17 -4.88 28.07
CA VAL A 241 -23.37 -5.11 28.89
C VAL A 241 -24.04 -6.44 28.56
N LYS A 242 -24.16 -6.79 27.27
CA LYS A 242 -24.85 -8.03 26.85
C LYS A 242 -24.01 -9.30 26.94
N THR A 243 -22.69 -9.19 26.76
CA THR A 243 -21.82 -10.38 26.63
C THR A 243 -20.77 -10.49 27.73
N GLY A 244 -20.75 -9.54 28.67
CA GLY A 244 -19.82 -9.47 29.81
C GLY A 244 -18.38 -9.08 29.45
N SER A 245 -18.06 -8.92 28.16
CA SER A 245 -16.71 -8.58 27.68
C SER A 245 -16.75 -8.05 26.25
N LEU A 246 -15.65 -7.48 25.74
CA LEU A 246 -15.57 -7.11 24.32
C LEU A 246 -15.56 -8.37 23.45
N LYS A 247 -16.65 -8.59 22.70
CA LYS A 247 -16.76 -9.64 21.67
C LYS A 247 -16.75 -9.02 20.27
N TRP A 248 -15.59 -9.05 19.60
CA TRP A 248 -15.36 -8.45 18.29
C TRP A 248 -16.44 -8.80 17.25
N ASN A 249 -16.78 -10.09 17.09
CA ASN A 249 -17.80 -10.52 16.13
C ASN A 249 -19.20 -9.95 16.46
N TYR A 250 -19.54 -9.84 17.76
CA TYR A 250 -20.83 -9.32 18.19
C TYR A 250 -20.92 -7.82 17.93
N MET A 251 -19.90 -7.07 18.35
CA MET A 251 -19.79 -5.63 18.11
C MET A 251 -19.78 -5.31 16.61
N ASN A 252 -19.06 -6.11 15.80
CA ASN A 252 -19.03 -5.95 14.35
C ASN A 252 -20.44 -6.07 13.73
N ARG A 253 -21.27 -7.02 14.18
CA ARG A 253 -22.65 -7.16 13.70
C ARG A 253 -23.52 -5.94 14.03
N ILE A 254 -23.32 -5.33 15.20
CA ILE A 254 -24.02 -4.09 15.59
C ILE A 254 -23.61 -2.96 14.63
N LEU A 255 -22.30 -2.73 14.48
CA LEU A 255 -21.78 -1.66 13.64
C LEU A 255 -22.12 -1.85 12.16
N GLU A 256 -22.07 -3.06 11.61
CA GLU A 256 -22.53 -3.35 10.25
C GLU A 256 -24.01 -3.04 10.04
N ASN A 257 -24.87 -3.41 11.00
CA ASN A 257 -26.30 -3.12 10.94
C ASN A 257 -26.56 -1.60 10.99
N TRP A 258 -25.81 -0.87 11.80
CA TRP A 258 -25.92 0.58 11.87
C TRP A 258 -25.40 1.27 10.62
N TYR A 259 -24.27 0.80 10.09
CA TYR A 259 -23.70 1.30 8.84
C TYR A 259 -24.68 1.13 7.66
N THR A 260 -25.25 -0.06 7.52
CA THR A 260 -26.24 -0.37 6.46
C THR A 260 -27.53 0.44 6.60
N LYS A 261 -27.89 0.88 7.81
CA LYS A 261 -29.01 1.78 8.08
C LYS A 261 -28.66 3.27 7.98
N GLY A 262 -27.41 3.61 7.65
CA GLY A 262 -26.96 4.99 7.54
C GLY A 262 -26.80 5.71 8.88
N ILE A 263 -26.79 4.99 10.00
CA ILE A 263 -26.59 5.55 11.34
C ILE A 263 -25.11 5.90 11.48
N ARG A 264 -24.78 7.20 11.53
CA ARG A 264 -23.39 7.65 11.68
C ARG A 264 -23.17 8.60 12.84
N THR A 265 -24.24 9.21 13.36
CA THR A 265 -24.18 10.20 14.44
C THR A 265 -24.94 9.75 15.69
N PRO A 266 -24.63 10.30 16.88
CA PRO A 266 -25.43 10.07 18.09
C PRO A 266 -26.91 10.46 17.90
N GLU A 267 -27.18 11.48 17.09
CA GLU A 267 -28.53 11.91 16.75
C GLU A 267 -29.28 10.82 15.98
N ASP A 268 -28.62 10.13 15.03
CA ASP A 268 -29.22 9.01 14.30
C ASP A 268 -29.57 7.85 15.24
N LEU A 269 -28.68 7.53 16.20
CA LEU A 269 -28.93 6.49 17.20
C LEU A 269 -30.17 6.82 18.04
N SER A 270 -30.24 8.05 18.56
CA SER A 270 -31.39 8.49 19.38
C SER A 270 -32.71 8.47 18.59
N ARG A 271 -32.69 8.68 17.27
CA ARG A 271 -33.87 8.55 16.41
C ARG A 271 -34.32 7.10 16.32
N VAL A 272 -33.39 6.16 16.16
CA VAL A 272 -33.69 4.72 16.08
C VAL A 272 -34.14 4.15 17.43
N GLU A 273 -33.54 4.58 18.54
CA GLU A 273 -34.00 4.22 19.89
C GLU A 273 -35.39 4.76 20.16
N ARG A 274 -35.68 6.02 19.83
CA ARG A 274 -37.04 6.58 19.94
C ARG A 274 -38.05 5.78 19.13
N ILE A 275 -37.72 5.34 17.92
CA ILE A 275 -38.60 4.49 17.10
C ILE A 275 -38.82 3.10 17.74
N LYS A 276 -37.79 2.50 18.36
CA LYS A 276 -37.91 1.25 19.12
C LYS A 276 -38.68 1.39 20.44
N VAL A 277 -38.64 2.56 21.07
CA VAL A 277 -39.40 2.85 22.30
C VAL A 277 -40.87 3.14 21.97
N ILE A 278 -41.15 3.76 20.82
CA ILE A 278 -42.52 4.05 20.33
C ILE A 278 -43.18 2.80 19.71
N SER A 279 -42.39 1.79 19.30
CA SER A 279 -42.90 0.47 18.90
C SER A 279 -42.50 -0.57 19.96
N PRO A 280 -43.32 -0.83 20.99
CA PRO A 280 -42.96 -1.80 22.00
C PRO A 280 -42.75 -3.16 21.33
N SER A 281 -41.57 -3.75 21.51
CA SER A 281 -41.36 -5.18 21.26
C SER A 281 -42.24 -5.96 22.23
N GLY A 282 -43.49 -6.19 21.83
CA GLY A 282 -44.48 -6.77 22.72
C GLY A 282 -45.90 -6.73 22.18
N MET A 283 -46.13 -7.02 20.89
CA MET A 283 -47.47 -7.37 20.40
C MET A 283 -47.38 -8.23 19.13
N THR A 284 -46.86 -9.46 19.26
CA THR A 284 -47.24 -10.54 18.34
C THR A 284 -48.61 -11.07 18.77
N GLY A 285 -49.65 -10.28 18.55
CA GLY A 285 -51.02 -10.79 18.52
C GLY A 285 -51.19 -11.57 17.22
N ARG A 286 -51.45 -12.88 17.32
CA ARG A 286 -51.89 -13.68 16.18
C ARG A 286 -53.18 -13.06 15.61
N VAL A 287 -53.08 -12.40 14.46
CA VAL A 287 -54.27 -12.11 13.65
C VAL A 287 -54.60 -13.41 12.92
N ASN A 288 -55.64 -14.09 13.40
CA ASN A 288 -56.20 -15.27 12.75
C ASN A 288 -56.96 -14.81 11.51
N VAL A 289 -56.40 -15.02 10.32
CA VAL A 289 -57.11 -14.80 9.05
C VAL A 289 -57.89 -16.07 8.74
N PRO A 290 -59.23 -16.04 8.56
CA PRO A 290 -59.99 -17.23 8.21
C PRO A 290 -59.62 -17.68 6.79
N SER A 291 -59.12 -18.91 6.65
CA SER A 291 -58.86 -19.54 5.36
C SER A 291 -60.18 -19.94 4.69
N VAL A 292 -60.46 -19.35 3.52
CA VAL A 292 -61.53 -19.79 2.61
C VAL A 292 -61.13 -21.15 1.99
N PRO A 293 -62.06 -22.12 1.91
CA PRO A 293 -61.75 -23.47 1.45
C PRO A 293 -61.59 -23.52 -0.08
N SER A 294 -60.56 -24.23 -0.54
CA SER A 294 -60.40 -24.57 -1.95
C SER A 294 -60.52 -26.08 -2.12
N ASP A 295 -61.76 -26.56 -2.24
CA ASP A 295 -62.05 -27.81 -2.93
C ASP A 295 -61.84 -27.59 -4.43
N LYS A 296 -61.02 -28.45 -5.07
CA LYS A 296 -61.39 -29.13 -6.33
C LYS A 296 -60.25 -29.96 -6.96
N TYR A 297 -60.59 -31.23 -7.20
CA TYR A 297 -60.02 -32.26 -8.09
C TYR A 297 -58.64 -32.84 -7.69
N ALA A 298 -58.56 -34.01 -7.04
CA ALA A 298 -58.84 -35.38 -7.50
C ALA A 298 -57.89 -35.86 -8.62
N VAL A 299 -57.08 -36.90 -8.35
CA VAL A 299 -57.24 -38.26 -8.92
C VAL A 299 -56.16 -39.21 -8.36
N SER A 300 -56.71 -40.26 -7.75
CA SER A 300 -56.27 -41.62 -7.40
C SER A 300 -55.16 -42.33 -8.21
N ASP A 301 -54.21 -42.90 -7.46
CA ASP A 301 -54.05 -44.37 -7.21
C ASP A 301 -53.00 -45.20 -8.00
N LYS A 302 -52.39 -46.14 -7.22
CA LYS A 302 -51.58 -47.34 -7.56
C LYS A 302 -50.15 -47.14 -8.12
N THR A 303 -49.11 -47.90 -7.72
CA THR A 303 -49.04 -49.28 -7.21
C THR A 303 -47.69 -49.59 -6.53
N LYS A 304 -47.73 -50.56 -5.60
CA LYS A 304 -46.59 -51.30 -5.00
C LYS A 304 -45.69 -51.98 -6.04
N GLY A 305 -44.42 -52.18 -5.68
CA GLY A 305 -43.55 -53.20 -6.27
C GLY A 305 -42.28 -53.44 -5.44
N LYS A 306 -42.30 -54.48 -4.59
CA LYS A 306 -41.09 -55.15 -4.08
C LYS A 306 -40.38 -55.83 -5.28
N ASN A 307 -39.05 -55.88 -5.29
CA ASN A 307 -38.34 -57.16 -5.28
C ASN A 307 -36.84 -56.98 -5.05
N SER A 308 -36.38 -57.80 -4.12
CA SER A 308 -35.04 -58.32 -3.91
C SER A 308 -34.64 -59.28 -5.05
N GLU A 309 -33.38 -59.18 -5.47
CA GLU A 309 -32.46 -60.28 -5.77
C GLU A 309 -31.04 -59.82 -5.44
#